data_AF-A0A6I1FJL7-F1
#
_entry.id   AF-A0A6I1FJL7-F1
#
_cell.length_a   1.000
_cell.length_b   1.000
_cell.length_c   1.000
_cell.angle_alpha   90.00
_cell.angle_beta   90.00
_cell.angle_gamma   90.00
#
_symmetry.space_group_name_H-M   'P 1'
#
loop_
_entity.id
_entity.type
_entity.pdbx_description
1 polymer ?
#
loop_
_entity_poly.entity_id
_entity_poly.type
_entity_poly.pdbx_seq_one_letter_code
_entity_poly.pdbx_strand_id
1 'polypeptide(L)'
;MKKEKSGCLKERIFTLLIMEKGRGMIFPGKHRKQRFVMNFQDKRLVLKNNNGFTMVESLLVLLIFISVAALFPLVYGAVFRVEERLDPERRLEWELFALQLRKEMNMSHSIQPAADKLTFVHDTDTISIEKYNEGVRRRVGGRGHEMILQEISSVQFYWCGSALCVTAVFKNGEKEKAQFCIFDGGAT
;
A
#
# COMPACT_ATOMS: atom_id res chain seq x y z
N MET A 1 45.86 -24.32 -1.08
CA MET A 1 45.32 -23.05 -1.63
C MET A 1 44.53 -22.39 -0.49
N LYS A 2 45.02 -21.39 0.28
CA LYS A 2 45.23 -19.94 -0.04
C LYS A 2 44.08 -19.43 -0.94
N LYS A 3 43.22 -18.48 -0.56
CA LYS A 3 43.31 -17.16 0.12
C LYS A 3 41.85 -16.72 0.43
N GLU A 4 41.44 -15.66 1.12
CA GLU A 4 41.98 -14.64 2.05
C GLU A 4 40.81 -13.65 2.35
N LYS A 5 40.58 -13.36 3.65
CA LYS A 5 40.11 -12.12 4.33
C LYS A 5 39.06 -11.18 3.71
N SER A 6 38.16 -10.62 4.57
CA SER A 6 38.40 -9.33 5.26
C SER A 6 37.18 -8.82 6.07
N GLY A 7 37.48 -8.21 7.24
CA GLY A 7 36.61 -7.29 7.99
C GLY A 7 35.84 -7.92 9.16
N CYS A 8 35.77 -7.37 10.38
CA CYS A 8 36.29 -6.14 10.98
C CYS A 8 35.85 -6.21 12.47
N LEU A 9 36.70 -6.61 13.43
CA LEU A 9 37.52 -5.75 14.30
C LEU A 9 36.91 -4.37 14.71
N LYS A 10 35.84 -4.38 15.51
CA LYS A 10 35.46 -3.31 16.44
C LYS A 10 34.29 -3.83 17.27
N GLU A 11 34.48 -4.21 18.55
CA GLU A 11 33.78 -3.55 19.68
C GLU A 11 34.06 -4.38 20.97
N ARG A 12 35.32 -4.50 21.41
CA ARG A 12 35.64 -5.27 22.64
C ARG A 12 36.60 -4.60 23.63
N ILE A 13 36.83 -3.29 23.51
CA ILE A 13 37.84 -2.58 24.33
C ILE A 13 37.24 -1.61 25.37
N PHE A 14 35.92 -1.42 25.42
CA PHE A 14 35.36 -0.33 26.24
C PHE A 14 34.70 -0.72 27.57
N THR A 15 35.10 -1.83 28.19
CA THR A 15 34.50 -2.27 29.48
C THR A 15 35.53 -2.63 30.54
N LEU A 16 36.59 -1.83 30.69
CA LEU A 16 37.59 -2.10 31.73
C LEU A 16 38.26 -0.87 32.35
N LEU A 17 37.61 0.30 32.31
CA LEU A 17 38.14 1.50 32.97
C LEU A 17 36.98 2.42 33.34
N ILE A 18 36.35 2.19 34.49
CA ILE A 18 36.12 3.19 35.55
C ILE A 18 35.85 2.40 36.83
N MET A 19 36.93 2.10 37.54
CA MET A 19 36.99 1.64 38.92
C MET A 19 37.96 2.61 39.60
N GLU A 20 37.45 3.72 40.16
CA GLU A 20 38.11 4.53 41.20
C GLU A 20 37.32 5.81 41.51
N LYS A 21 36.58 5.84 42.63
CA LYS A 21 36.57 6.94 43.61
C LYS A 21 35.49 6.73 44.67
N GLY A 22 35.91 6.60 45.93
CA GLY A 22 34.99 6.63 47.07
C GLY A 22 35.58 6.08 48.38
N ARG A 23 36.71 6.63 48.82
CA ARG A 23 37.26 6.42 50.18
C ARG A 23 36.30 6.97 51.23
N GLY A 24 36.12 6.25 52.34
CA GLY A 24 35.44 6.73 53.56
C GLY A 24 35.66 5.79 54.75
N MET A 25 36.40 6.26 55.76
CA MET A 25 36.94 5.53 56.92
C MET A 25 35.94 5.20 58.05
N ILE A 26 36.19 4.06 58.72
CA ILE A 26 36.24 3.76 60.17
C ILE A 26 35.16 4.34 61.11
N PHE A 27 34.44 3.47 61.83
CA PHE A 27 34.17 3.64 63.28
C PHE A 27 33.93 2.28 63.98
N PRO A 28 34.53 2.01 65.16
CA PRO A 28 34.33 0.79 65.94
C PRO A 28 33.13 0.94 66.90
N GLY A 29 32.41 -0.15 67.17
CA GLY A 29 31.31 -0.10 68.13
C GLY A 29 30.67 -1.47 68.38
N LYS A 30 31.19 -2.19 69.38
CA LYS A 30 30.60 -3.42 69.91
C LYS A 30 29.65 -3.05 71.05
N HIS A 31 28.33 -3.20 70.86
CA HIS A 31 27.40 -3.35 71.97
C HIS A 31 26.40 -4.49 71.73
N ARG A 32 26.18 -5.24 72.80
CA ARG A 32 25.58 -6.57 72.87
C ARG A 32 24.10 -6.47 73.28
N LYS A 33 23.32 -7.45 72.83
CA LYS A 33 21.98 -7.89 73.29
C LYS A 33 20.80 -7.10 72.69
N GLN A 34 19.70 -7.68 72.24
CA GLN A 34 19.05 -8.94 72.62
C GLN A 34 18.46 -9.68 71.41
N ARG A 35 18.48 -11.01 71.52
CA ARG A 35 17.90 -11.95 70.58
C ARG A 35 16.39 -12.01 70.83
N PHE A 36 15.58 -11.29 70.06
CA PHE A 36 14.17 -11.60 69.93
C PHE A 36 14.04 -12.65 68.83
N VAL A 37 13.76 -13.87 69.24
CA VAL A 37 13.58 -15.01 68.35
C VAL A 37 12.20 -14.85 67.71
N MET A 38 12.14 -14.22 66.54
CA MET A 38 11.01 -14.43 65.63
C MET A 38 11.34 -15.69 64.84
N ASN A 39 10.56 -16.75 65.11
CA ASN A 39 10.54 -17.96 64.30
C ASN A 39 10.14 -17.58 62.86
N PHE A 40 11.12 -17.31 62.02
CA PHE A 40 10.91 -17.24 60.59
C PHE A 40 10.79 -18.69 60.12
N GLN A 41 9.56 -19.16 59.94
CA GLN A 41 9.35 -20.38 59.18
C GLN A 41 10.03 -20.18 57.83
N ASP A 42 11.11 -20.94 57.60
CA ASP A 42 11.79 -21.02 56.32
C ASP A 42 10.78 -21.51 55.27
N LYS A 43 10.08 -20.56 54.65
CA LYS A 43 9.37 -20.84 53.40
C LYS A 43 10.48 -21.09 52.39
N ARG A 44 10.69 -22.37 52.06
CA ARG A 44 11.50 -22.80 50.92
C ARG A 44 11.26 -21.81 49.78
N LEU A 45 12.28 -21.02 49.46
CA LEU A 45 12.34 -20.25 48.23
C LEU A 45 12.42 -21.26 47.09
N VAL A 46 11.25 -21.73 46.65
CA VAL A 46 11.09 -22.26 45.32
C VAL A 46 11.34 -21.06 44.42
N LEU A 47 12.54 -20.98 43.84
CA LEU A 47 12.80 -20.13 42.68
C LEU A 47 11.94 -20.67 41.55
N LYS A 48 10.66 -20.30 41.60
CA LYS A 48 9.69 -20.64 40.58
C LYS A 48 9.99 -19.69 39.43
N ASN A 49 10.49 -20.25 38.33
CA ASN A 49 10.58 -19.57 37.05
C ASN A 49 9.15 -19.24 36.58
N ASN A 50 8.55 -18.21 37.15
CA ASN A 50 7.24 -17.70 36.80
C ASN A 50 7.42 -16.66 35.70
N ASN A 51 7.76 -17.11 34.49
CA ASN A 51 7.53 -16.32 33.27
C ASN A 51 6.03 -16.33 32.94
N GLY A 52 5.20 -15.99 33.93
CA GLY A 52 3.75 -15.91 33.81
C GLY A 52 3.37 -14.47 33.53
N PHE A 53 2.69 -14.25 32.42
CA PHE A 53 2.15 -12.95 32.05
C PHE A 53 1.25 -12.43 33.19
N THR A 54 1.55 -11.25 33.71
CA THR A 54 0.69 -10.65 34.72
C THR A 54 -0.49 -9.95 34.05
N MET A 55 -1.66 -9.93 34.70
CA MET A 55 -2.84 -9.23 34.15
C MET A 55 -2.55 -7.75 33.85
N VAL A 56 -1.72 -7.13 34.70
CA VAL A 56 -1.30 -5.72 34.55
C VAL A 56 -0.42 -5.53 33.31
N GLU A 57 0.46 -6.48 33.01
CA GLU A 57 1.28 -6.47 31.80
C GLU A 57 0.42 -6.57 30.53
N SER A 58 -0.61 -7.44 30.52
CA SER A 58 -1.56 -7.53 29.40
C SER A 58 -2.34 -6.23 29.18
N LEU A 59 -2.76 -5.58 30.27
CA LEU A 59 -3.46 -4.30 30.21
C LEU A 59 -2.56 -3.19 29.65
N LEU A 60 -1.29 -3.15 30.03
CA LEU A 60 -0.33 -2.19 29.48
C LEU A 60 -0.11 -2.41 27.98
N VAL A 61 0.09 -3.66 27.55
CA VAL A 61 0.25 -3.98 26.12
C VAL A 61 -1.00 -3.61 25.32
N LEU A 62 -2.19 -3.91 25.85
CA LEU A 62 -3.46 -3.55 25.21
C LEU A 62 -3.63 -2.03 25.11
N LEU A 63 -3.23 -1.28 26.14
CA LEU A 63 -3.33 0.17 26.15
C LEU A 63 -2.41 0.80 25.11
N ILE A 64 -1.17 0.30 24.99
CA ILE A 64 -0.24 0.70 23.94
C ILE A 64 -0.81 0.35 22.56
N PHE A 65 -1.37 -0.86 22.39
CA PHE A 65 -1.97 -1.30 21.14
C PHE A 65 -3.14 -0.40 20.71
N ILE A 66 -4.07 -0.10 21.62
CA ILE A 66 -5.21 0.79 21.35
C ILE A 66 -4.71 2.21 21.02
N SER A 67 -3.67 2.68 21.71
CA SER A 67 -3.08 4.01 21.44
C SER A 67 -2.51 4.10 20.03
N VAL A 68 -1.82 3.06 19.57
CA VAL A 68 -1.32 2.98 18.18
C VAL A 68 -2.47 2.80 17.20
N ALA A 69 -3.46 1.95 17.53
CA ALA A 69 -4.64 1.73 16.69
C ALA A 69 -5.47 3.01 16.50
N ALA A 70 -5.55 3.87 17.52
CA ALA A 70 -6.26 5.15 17.47
C ALA A 70 -5.64 6.17 16.49
N LEU A 71 -4.41 5.94 16.03
CA LEU A 71 -3.78 6.77 15.00
C LEU A 71 -4.25 6.41 13.58
N PHE A 72 -4.79 5.20 13.35
CA PHE A 72 -5.25 4.75 12.02
C PHE A 72 -6.36 5.62 11.44
N PRO A 73 -7.43 5.99 12.19
CA PRO A 73 -8.48 6.87 11.68
C PRO A 73 -7.96 8.25 11.27
N LEU A 74 -6.92 8.76 11.95
CA LEU A 74 -6.32 10.06 11.65
C LEU A 74 -5.63 10.04 10.28
N VAL A 75 -4.85 8.98 10.01
CA VAL A 75 -4.17 8.79 8.73
C VAL A 75 -5.18 8.53 7.61
N TYR A 76 -6.17 7.67 7.85
CA TYR A 76 -7.21 7.36 6.87
C TYR A 76 -8.02 8.60 6.49
N GLY A 77 -8.45 9.39 7.47
CA GLY A 77 -9.20 10.63 7.21
C GLY A 77 -8.38 11.69 6.48
N ALA A 78 -7.06 11.74 6.69
CA ALA A 78 -6.19 12.68 5.98
C ALA A 78 -6.05 12.33 4.49
N VAL A 79 -5.93 11.04 4.15
CA VAL A 79 -5.85 10.58 2.76
C VAL A 79 -7.19 10.78 2.04
N PHE A 80 -8.30 10.38 2.67
CA PHE A 80 -9.63 10.46 2.04
C PHE A 80 -10.07 11.92 1.75
N ARG A 81 -9.71 12.88 2.62
CA ARG A 81 -10.01 14.31 2.39
C ARG A 81 -9.24 14.93 1.23
N VAL A 82 -8.09 14.36 0.85
CA VAL A 82 -7.35 14.78 -0.36
C VAL A 82 -8.04 14.23 -1.61
N GLU A 83 -8.61 13.03 -1.51
CA GLU A 83 -9.36 12.38 -2.56
C GLU A 83 -10.64 13.16 -2.90
N GLU A 84 -11.43 13.57 -1.91
CA GLU A 84 -12.72 14.26 -2.13
C GLU A 84 -12.60 15.64 -2.80
N ARG A 85 -11.43 16.30 -2.72
CA ARG A 85 -11.22 17.63 -3.32
C ARG A 85 -10.80 17.63 -4.79
N LEU A 86 -10.53 16.46 -5.36
CA LEU A 86 -9.87 16.34 -6.67
C LEU A 86 -10.61 15.42 -7.65
N ASP A 87 -11.94 15.24 -7.57
CA ASP A 87 -12.72 14.39 -8.51
C ASP A 87 -11.98 13.11 -9.03
N PRO A 88 -11.20 12.41 -8.19
CA PRO A 88 -10.20 11.47 -8.65
C PRO A 88 -10.86 10.22 -9.20
N GLU A 89 -12.09 9.94 -8.78
CA GLU A 89 -12.90 8.84 -9.28
C GLU A 89 -13.08 8.94 -10.80
N ARG A 90 -13.45 10.12 -11.34
CA ARG A 90 -13.60 10.29 -12.80
C ARG A 90 -12.29 10.21 -13.56
N ARG A 91 -11.24 10.83 -13.00
CA ARG A 91 -9.91 10.76 -13.63
C ARG A 91 -9.37 9.34 -13.62
N LEU A 92 -9.59 8.61 -12.53
CA LEU A 92 -9.23 7.20 -12.39
C LEU A 92 -10.04 6.33 -13.36
N GLU A 93 -11.36 6.55 -13.48
CA GLU A 93 -12.21 5.88 -14.47
C GLU A 93 -11.70 6.09 -15.89
N TRP A 94 -11.34 7.32 -16.24
CA TRP A 94 -10.75 7.65 -17.55
C TRP A 94 -9.42 6.91 -17.78
N GLU A 95 -8.52 6.92 -16.80
CA GLU A 95 -7.23 6.23 -16.88
C GLU A 95 -7.40 4.71 -17.02
N LEU A 96 -8.33 4.12 -16.25
CA LEU A 96 -8.66 2.69 -16.34
C LEU A 96 -9.23 2.35 -17.72
N PHE A 97 -10.14 3.18 -18.24
CA PHE A 97 -10.66 3.05 -19.60
C PHE A 97 -9.54 3.10 -20.64
N ALA A 98 -8.64 4.08 -20.55
CA ALA A 98 -7.53 4.23 -21.49
C ALA A 98 -6.56 3.04 -21.43
N LEU A 99 -6.27 2.53 -20.23
CA LEU A 99 -5.43 1.35 -20.03
C LEU A 99 -6.08 0.09 -20.61
N GLN A 100 -7.36 -0.14 -20.35
CA GLN A 100 -8.11 -1.27 -20.89
C GLN A 100 -8.15 -1.19 -22.43
N LEU A 101 -8.48 -0.02 -22.98
CA LEU A 101 -8.55 0.17 -24.42
C LEU A 101 -7.20 -0.08 -25.08
N ARG A 102 -6.10 0.42 -24.49
CA ARG A 102 -4.74 0.16 -24.98
C ARG A 102 -4.42 -1.34 -25.03
N LYS A 103 -4.78 -2.07 -23.97
CA LYS A 103 -4.58 -3.51 -23.92
C LYS A 103 -5.38 -4.22 -25.02
N GLU A 104 -6.64 -3.85 -25.20
CA GLU A 104 -7.51 -4.43 -26.21
C GLU A 104 -7.00 -4.13 -27.63
N MET A 105 -6.55 -2.90 -27.91
CA MET A 105 -5.98 -2.55 -29.21
C MET A 105 -4.72 -3.36 -29.54
N ASN A 106 -3.84 -3.56 -28.56
CA ASN A 106 -2.61 -4.35 -28.77
C ASN A 106 -2.87 -5.83 -29.07
N MET A 107 -4.02 -6.37 -28.66
CA MET A 107 -4.41 -7.75 -28.92
C MET A 107 -5.35 -7.87 -30.13
N SER A 108 -5.88 -6.75 -30.62
CA SER A 108 -6.88 -6.71 -31.69
C SER A 108 -6.28 -6.54 -33.08
N HIS A 109 -7.04 -7.00 -34.07
CA HIS A 109 -6.76 -6.85 -35.49
C HIS A 109 -7.90 -6.04 -36.13
N SER A 110 -7.59 -5.29 -37.19
CA SER A 110 -8.57 -4.51 -37.97
C SER A 110 -9.41 -3.54 -37.12
N ILE A 111 -8.76 -2.55 -36.52
CA ILE A 111 -9.43 -1.46 -35.80
C ILE A 111 -10.14 -0.54 -36.80
N GLN A 112 -11.43 -0.30 -36.59
CA GLN A 112 -12.26 0.58 -37.41
C GLN A 112 -12.98 1.60 -36.50
N PRO A 113 -12.46 2.84 -36.39
CA PRO A 113 -13.16 3.91 -35.70
C PRO A 113 -14.25 4.51 -36.59
N ALA A 114 -15.44 4.61 -36.03
CA ALA A 114 -16.53 5.47 -36.47
C ALA A 114 -16.78 6.53 -35.39
N ALA A 115 -17.34 7.67 -35.77
CA ALA A 115 -17.44 8.85 -34.89
C ALA A 115 -17.90 8.51 -33.45
N ASP A 116 -19.00 7.77 -33.31
CA ASP A 116 -19.58 7.41 -31.99
C ASP A 116 -19.35 5.95 -31.58
N LYS A 117 -18.59 5.20 -32.39
CA LYS A 117 -18.43 3.75 -32.23
C LYS A 117 -17.06 3.28 -32.70
N LEU A 118 -16.38 2.51 -31.86
CA LEU A 118 -15.15 1.82 -32.21
C LEU A 118 -15.42 0.33 -32.33
N THR A 119 -15.05 -0.27 -33.46
CA THR A 119 -15.14 -1.72 -33.70
C THR A 119 -13.78 -2.30 -34.01
N PHE A 120 -13.46 -3.44 -33.41
CA PHE A 120 -12.21 -4.17 -33.66
C PHE A 120 -12.44 -5.67 -33.47
N VAL A 121 -11.59 -6.48 -34.09
CA VAL A 121 -11.68 -7.94 -34.02
C VAL A 121 -10.60 -8.45 -33.08
N HIS A 122 -10.98 -9.28 -32.12
CA HIS A 122 -10.05 -9.98 -31.25
C HIS A 122 -10.23 -11.48 -31.47
N ASP A 123 -9.22 -12.13 -32.04
CA ASP A 123 -9.25 -13.52 -32.50
C ASP A 123 -10.44 -13.81 -33.44
N THR A 124 -11.55 -14.29 -32.88
CA THR A 124 -12.79 -14.64 -33.61
C THR A 124 -13.99 -13.77 -33.23
N ASP A 125 -13.88 -12.95 -32.17
CA ASP A 125 -14.98 -12.14 -31.64
C ASP A 125 -14.86 -10.68 -32.06
N THR A 126 -15.98 -10.08 -32.48
CA THR A 126 -16.05 -8.65 -32.79
C THR A 126 -16.37 -7.86 -31.52
N ILE A 127 -15.43 -7.02 -31.09
CA ILE A 127 -15.63 -6.12 -29.96
C ILE A 127 -16.11 -4.77 -30.49
N SER A 128 -17.14 -4.23 -29.85
CA SER A 128 -17.69 -2.93 -30.18
C SER A 128 -17.84 -2.08 -28.94
N ILE A 129 -17.32 -0.86 -29.02
CA ILE A 129 -17.39 0.16 -27.98
C ILE A 129 -18.21 1.32 -28.54
N GLU A 130 -19.32 1.64 -27.91
CA GLU A 130 -20.25 2.66 -28.39
C GLU A 130 -20.83 3.46 -27.23
N LYS A 131 -21.21 4.71 -27.50
CA LYS A 131 -21.95 5.51 -26.53
C LYS A 131 -23.29 4.83 -26.22
N TYR A 132 -23.62 4.70 -24.94
CA TYR A 132 -24.90 4.20 -24.47
C TYR A 132 -25.43 5.06 -23.32
N ASN A 133 -26.52 5.77 -23.59
CA ASN A 133 -27.15 6.70 -22.66
C ASN A 133 -26.15 7.76 -22.14
N GLU A 134 -25.79 7.69 -20.86
CA GLU A 134 -24.89 8.63 -20.17
C GLU A 134 -23.48 8.06 -19.96
N GLY A 135 -23.11 7.02 -20.70
CA GLY A 135 -21.79 6.42 -20.61
C GLY A 135 -21.37 5.72 -21.88
N VAL A 136 -20.30 4.95 -21.79
CA VAL A 136 -19.74 4.16 -22.89
C VAL A 136 -19.89 2.69 -22.53
N ARG A 137 -20.42 1.91 -23.49
CA ARG A 137 -20.62 0.47 -23.34
C ARG A 137 -19.73 -0.30 -24.29
N ARG A 138 -19.14 -1.37 -23.78
CA ARG A 138 -18.46 -2.43 -24.51
C ARG A 138 -19.36 -3.65 -24.70
N ARG A 139 -19.31 -4.24 -25.90
CA ARG A 139 -20.01 -5.47 -26.30
C ARG A 139 -19.07 -6.40 -27.06
N VAL A 140 -19.13 -7.70 -26.79
CA VAL A 140 -18.28 -8.72 -27.44
C VAL A 140 -19.18 -9.69 -28.21
N GLY A 141 -19.03 -9.75 -29.53
CA GLY A 141 -19.85 -10.60 -30.40
C GLY A 141 -21.36 -10.32 -30.29
N GLY A 142 -21.73 -9.06 -30.02
CA GLY A 142 -23.12 -8.65 -29.78
C GLY A 142 -23.72 -9.12 -28.45
N ARG A 143 -22.94 -9.79 -27.60
CA ARG A 143 -23.31 -10.26 -26.26
C ARG A 143 -22.46 -9.57 -25.19
N GLY A 144 -22.97 -9.57 -23.97
CA GLY A 144 -22.33 -8.86 -22.85
C GLY A 144 -22.59 -7.34 -22.91
N HIS A 145 -22.89 -6.76 -21.75
CA HIS A 145 -23.03 -5.33 -21.57
C HIS A 145 -22.11 -4.93 -20.43
N GLU A 146 -20.98 -4.33 -20.78
CA GLU A 146 -20.04 -3.81 -19.80
C GLU A 146 -19.98 -2.29 -19.95
N MET A 147 -20.36 -1.56 -18.90
CA MET A 147 -20.17 -0.11 -18.85
C MET A 147 -18.73 0.15 -18.46
N ILE A 148 -17.96 0.70 -19.41
CA ILE A 148 -16.53 0.94 -19.23
C ILE A 148 -16.23 2.38 -18.80
N LEU A 149 -17.20 3.28 -18.96
CA LEU A 149 -17.06 4.69 -18.61
C LEU A 149 -18.44 5.29 -18.36
N GLN A 150 -18.59 6.11 -17.33
CA GLN A 150 -19.87 6.71 -16.93
C GLN A 150 -19.82 8.24 -16.98
N GLU A 151 -20.98 8.86 -16.77
CA GLU A 151 -21.16 10.31 -16.73
C GLU A 151 -20.61 11.10 -17.93
N ILE A 152 -20.68 10.52 -19.12
CA ILE A 152 -20.21 11.15 -20.37
C ILE A 152 -21.36 11.79 -21.14
N SER A 153 -21.10 13.01 -21.59
CA SER A 153 -21.94 13.74 -22.53
C SER A 153 -21.70 13.28 -23.97
N SER A 154 -20.45 13.10 -24.40
CA SER A 154 -20.12 12.60 -25.74
C SER A 154 -18.75 11.93 -25.78
N VAL A 155 -18.58 10.92 -26.63
CA VAL A 155 -17.28 10.31 -26.94
C VAL A 155 -17.09 10.32 -28.45
N GLN A 156 -15.87 10.57 -28.91
CA GLN A 156 -15.50 10.55 -30.32
C GLN A 156 -14.25 9.70 -30.54
N PHE A 157 -14.31 8.84 -31.55
CA PHE A 157 -13.20 8.00 -32.00
C PHE A 157 -12.81 8.40 -33.43
N TYR A 158 -11.53 8.70 -33.64
CA TYR A 158 -11.01 9.08 -34.96
C TYR A 158 -9.54 8.72 -35.12
N TRP A 159 -9.11 8.58 -36.38
CA TRP A 159 -7.70 8.43 -36.71
C TRP A 159 -6.99 9.78 -36.69
N CYS A 160 -5.84 9.84 -36.01
CA CYS A 160 -4.91 10.96 -36.03
C CYS A 160 -3.56 10.45 -36.58
N GLY A 161 -3.44 10.43 -37.90
CA GLY A 161 -2.31 9.80 -38.58
C GLY A 161 -2.34 8.27 -38.41
N SER A 162 -1.28 7.70 -37.86
CA SER A 162 -1.17 6.26 -37.54
C SER A 162 -1.66 5.91 -36.13
N ALA A 163 -2.16 6.88 -35.36
CA ALA A 163 -2.64 6.69 -34.00
C ALA A 163 -4.17 6.80 -33.92
N LEU A 164 -4.77 5.99 -33.06
CA LEU A 164 -6.18 6.15 -32.69
C LEU A 164 -6.29 7.24 -31.62
N CYS A 165 -7.12 8.24 -31.87
CA CYS A 165 -7.45 9.28 -30.90
C CYS A 165 -8.87 9.09 -30.38
N VAL A 166 -9.00 9.24 -29.06
CA VAL A 166 -10.27 9.18 -28.35
C VAL A 166 -10.44 10.49 -27.59
N THR A 167 -11.60 11.12 -27.74
CA THR A 167 -11.94 12.34 -27.01
C THR A 167 -13.28 12.13 -26.32
N ALA A 168 -13.30 12.27 -24.98
CA ALA A 168 -14.51 12.20 -24.18
C ALA A 168 -14.81 13.56 -23.54
N VAL A 169 -16.08 13.91 -23.48
CA VAL A 169 -16.60 15.09 -22.80
C VAL A 169 -17.51 14.62 -21.68
N PHE A 170 -17.13 14.89 -20.43
CA PHE A 170 -17.90 14.51 -19.25
C PHE A 170 -19.06 15.49 -19.02
N LYS A 171 -20.05 15.08 -18.23
CA LYS A 171 -21.22 15.91 -17.88
C LYS A 171 -20.85 17.21 -17.13
N ASN A 172 -19.73 17.20 -16.42
CA ASN A 172 -19.18 18.39 -15.74
C ASN A 172 -18.57 19.41 -16.73
N GLY A 173 -18.44 19.07 -18.01
CA GLY A 173 -17.82 19.90 -19.05
C GLY A 173 -16.31 19.68 -19.25
N GLU A 174 -15.68 18.84 -18.43
CA GLU A 174 -14.29 18.44 -18.60
C GLU A 174 -14.11 17.59 -19.85
N LYS A 175 -12.94 17.73 -20.48
CA LYS A 175 -12.61 17.04 -21.71
C LYS A 175 -11.32 16.29 -21.51
N GLU A 176 -11.41 14.98 -21.71
CA GLU A 176 -10.25 14.10 -21.65
C GLU A 176 -9.93 13.55 -23.03
N LYS A 177 -8.63 13.39 -23.30
CA LYS A 177 -8.11 12.94 -24.59
C LYS A 177 -7.06 11.87 -24.39
N ALA A 178 -7.16 10.81 -25.17
CA ALA A 178 -6.19 9.74 -25.20
C ALA A 178 -5.75 9.47 -26.64
N GLN A 179 -4.46 9.22 -26.81
CA GLN A 179 -3.87 8.84 -28.08
C GLN A 179 -3.18 7.49 -27.93
N PHE A 180 -3.41 6.62 -28.91
CA PHE A 180 -2.89 5.27 -28.92
C PHE A 180 -2.18 5.01 -30.24
N CYS A 181 -0.86 4.85 -30.17
CA CYS A 181 -0.07 4.50 -31.33
C CYS A 181 -0.21 3.00 -31.60
N ILE A 182 -0.56 2.64 -32.82
CA ILE A 182 -0.52 1.24 -33.26
C ILE A 182 0.91 0.97 -33.70
N PHE A 183 1.56 0.04 -33.01
CA PHE A 183 2.88 -0.40 -33.41
C PHE A 183 2.69 -1.46 -34.48
N ASP A 184 2.88 -1.07 -35.74
CA ASP A 184 2.94 -2.03 -36.83
C ASP A 184 4.28 -2.75 -36.69
N GLY A 185 4.23 -3.98 -36.16
CA GLY A 185 5.39 -4.84 -36.01
C GLY A 185 5.89 -5.25 -37.38
N GLY A 186 6.64 -4.37 -38.04
CA GLY A 186 7.36 -4.65 -39.27
C GLY A 186 8.45 -5.69 -38.99
N ALA A 187 8.08 -6.96 -39.06
CA ALA A 187 9.03 -8.04 -39.29
C ALA A 187 9.44 -7.97 -40.77
N THR A 188 10.51 -7.23 -41.04
CA THR A 188 11.31 -7.39 -42.26
C THR A 188 12.02 -8.72 -42.25
#